data_AF-A0A966VS78-F1
#
_entry.id   AF-A0A966VS78-F1
#
_cell.length_a   1.000
_cell.length_b   1.000
_cell.length_c   1.000
_cell.angle_alpha   90.00
_cell.angle_beta   90.00
_cell.angle_gamma   90.00
#
_symmetry.space_group_name_H-M   'P 1'
#
loop_
_entity.id
_entity.type
_entity.pdbx_description
1 polymer ?
#
loop_
_entity_poly.entity_id
_entity_poly.type
_entity_poly.pdbx_seq_one_letter_code
_entity_poly.pdbx_strand_id
1 'polypeptide(L)' 'GARHLVDLEAPQNSDADNDGFPGAGAVAFYLWGINPLDPSPAMNWFERQAERIREEEDRVGRLNVLRRLSKLFVDK' A
#
# COMPACT_ATOMS: atom_id res chain seq x y z
N GLY A 1 3.34 -0.17 4.44
CA GLY A 1 3.46 -1.56 3.98
C GLY A 1 4.83 -1.83 3.42
N ALA A 2 5.03 -1.65 2.11
CA ALA A 2 6.24 -2.10 1.40
C ALA A 2 7.59 -1.64 1.97
N ARG A 3 7.71 -0.39 2.45
CA ARG A 3 8.96 0.13 3.04
C ARG A 3 9.43 -0.62 4.29
N HIS A 4 8.52 -1.29 5.00
CA HIS A 4 8.81 -2.04 6.23
C HIS A 4 8.95 -3.54 5.98
N LEU A 5 8.81 -4.02 4.74
CA LEU A 5 9.08 -5.44 4.45
C LEU A 5 10.53 -5.83 4.72
N VAL A 6 11.47 -4.88 4.58
CA VAL A 6 12.89 -5.07 4.93
C VAL A 6 13.08 -5.45 6.41
N ASP A 7 12.17 -5.03 7.29
CA ASP A 7 12.24 -5.39 8.72
C ASP A 7 12.09 -6.91 8.90
N LEU A 8 11.37 -7.59 7.99
CA LEU A 8 11.19 -9.04 8.01
C LEU A 8 12.39 -9.82 7.44
N GLU A 9 13.43 -9.17 6.93
CA GLU A 9 14.67 -9.85 6.51
C GLU A 9 15.49 -10.34 7.71
N ALA A 10 15.31 -9.73 8.89
CA ALA A 10 15.95 -10.17 10.13
C ALA A 10 15.22 -11.38 10.73
N PRO A 11 15.92 -12.49 11.09
CA PRO A 11 15.27 -13.71 11.59
C PRO A 11 14.36 -13.48 12.81
N GLN A 12 14.76 -12.62 13.75
CA GLN A 12 13.92 -12.26 14.91
C GLN A 12 12.55 -11.67 14.52
N ASN A 13 12.37 -11.21 13.28
CA ASN A 13 11.12 -10.64 12.78
C ASN A 13 10.33 -11.56 11.84
N SER A 14 10.89 -12.69 11.40
CA SER A 14 10.29 -13.55 10.35
C SER A 14 10.41 -15.05 10.60
N ASP A 15 11.13 -15.46 11.64
CA ASP A 15 11.28 -16.84 12.06
C ASP A 15 10.66 -17.01 13.46
N ALA A 16 9.60 -17.81 13.55
CA ALA A 16 8.87 -18.06 14.80
C ALA A 16 9.67 -18.90 15.80
N ASP A 17 10.67 -19.64 15.33
CA ASP A 17 11.53 -20.49 16.16
C ASP A 17 12.80 -19.74 16.61
N ASN A 18 12.96 -18.48 16.21
CA ASN A 18 14.08 -17.66 16.65
C ASN A 18 13.91 -17.23 18.10
N ASP A 19 14.94 -17.40 18.94
CA ASP A 19 14.92 -17.00 20.37
C ASP A 19 14.61 -15.50 20.59
N GLY A 20 14.90 -14.65 19.59
CA GLY A 20 14.61 -13.22 19.61
C GLY A 20 13.22 -12.84 19.10
N PHE A 21 12.40 -13.82 18.72
CA PHE A 21 11.05 -13.59 18.23
C PHE A 21 10.06 -13.34 19.38
N PRO A 22 9.14 -12.36 19.26
CA PRO A 22 9.04 -11.38 18.18
C PRO A 22 10.00 -10.20 18.39
N GLY A 23 10.82 -9.92 17.39
CA GLY A 23 11.60 -8.70 17.29
C GLY A 23 10.72 -7.47 17.00
N ALA A 24 11.32 -6.28 17.07
CA ALA A 24 10.58 -5.02 16.93
C ALA A 24 9.81 -4.88 15.59
N GLY A 25 10.34 -5.46 14.50
CA GLY A 25 9.67 -5.49 13.21
C GLY A 25 8.43 -6.39 13.22
N ALA A 26 8.54 -7.60 13.77
CA ALA A 26 7.39 -8.50 13.93
C ALA A 26 6.30 -7.86 14.81
N VAL A 27 6.68 -7.22 15.92
CA VAL A 27 5.75 -6.50 16.79
C VAL A 27 5.01 -5.40 16.03
N ALA A 28 5.71 -4.60 15.21
CA ALA A 28 5.07 -3.56 14.41
C ALA A 28 4.04 -4.14 13.42
N PHE A 29 4.36 -5.23 12.74
CA PHE A 29 3.43 -5.90 11.83
C PHE A 29 2.18 -6.39 12.55
N TYR A 30 2.32 -7.03 13.72
CA TYR A 30 1.17 -7.44 14.51
C TYR A 30 0.30 -6.26 14.95
N LEU A 31 0.91 -5.14 15.38
CA LEU A 31 0.16 -3.93 15.75
C LEU A 31 -0.62 -3.33 14.56
N TRP A 32 -0.15 -3.55 13.33
CA TRP A 32 -0.86 -3.17 12.11
C TRP A 32 -1.89 -4.21 11.65
N GLY A 33 -2.04 -5.33 12.37
CA GLY A 33 -2.92 -6.42 11.98
C GLY A 33 -2.40 -7.27 10.81
N ILE A 34 -1.08 -7.28 10.60
CA ILE A 34 -0.41 -8.06 9.56
C ILE A 34 0.37 -9.20 10.22
N ASN A 35 0.25 -10.42 9.69
CA ASN A 35 1.08 -11.53 10.14
C ASN A 35 2.51 -11.33 9.60
N PRO A 36 3.54 -11.19 10.46
CA PRO A 36 4.92 -11.06 10.00
C PRO A 36 5.46 -12.34 9.35
N LEU A 37 4.89 -13.51 9.67
CA LEU A 37 5.26 -14.79 9.07
C LEU A 37 4.58 -15.03 7.71
N ASP A 38 3.53 -14.27 7.41
CA ASP A 38 2.87 -14.24 6.10
C ASP A 38 2.26 -12.85 5.84
N PRO A 39 3.08 -11.88 5.40
CA PRO A 39 2.62 -10.51 5.15
C PRO A 39 1.86 -10.37 3.81
N SER A 40 1.89 -11.42 2.96
CA SER A 40 1.39 -11.41 1.58
C SER A 40 -0.05 -10.94 1.45
N PRO A 41 -1.02 -11.37 2.30
CA PRO A 41 -2.40 -10.92 2.19
C PRO A 41 -2.57 -9.41 2.31
N ALA A 42 -1.85 -8.79 3.25
CA ALA A 42 -1.88 -7.34 3.45
C ALA A 42 -1.21 -6.60 2.29
N MET A 43 -0.07 -7.11 1.79
CA MET A 43 0.62 -6.52 0.65
C MET A 43 -0.24 -6.52 -0.61
N ASN A 44 -0.90 -7.65 -0.90
CA ASN A 44 -1.82 -7.76 -2.03
C ASN A 44 -3.00 -6.80 -1.90
N TRP A 45 -3.50 -6.56 -0.68
CA TRP A 45 -4.54 -5.55 -0.45
C TRP A 45 -4.03 -4.13 -0.71
N PHE A 46 -2.82 -3.78 -0.24
CA PHE A 46 -2.20 -2.48 -0.47
C PHE A 46 -2.00 -2.20 -1.96
N GLU A 47 -1.54 -3.19 -2.72
CA GLU A 47 -1.36 -3.06 -4.17
C GLU A 47 -2.69 -2.74 -4.87
N ARG A 48 -3.75 -3.50 -4.58
CA ARG A 48 -5.09 -3.24 -5.12
C ARG A 48 -5.62 -1.86 -4.75
N GLN A 49 -5.38 -1.40 -3.51
CA GLN A 49 -5.81 -0.04 -3.13
C GLN A 49 -5.02 1.04 -3.86
N ALA A 50 -3.71 0.83 -4.04
CA ALA A 50 -2.87 1.76 -4.80
C ALA A 50 -3.33 1.86 -6.26
N GLU A 51 -3.67 0.73 -6.90
CA GLU A 51 -4.24 0.72 -8.24
C GLU A 51 -5.56 1.49 -8.32
N ARG A 52 -6.49 1.23 -7.39
CA ARG A 52 -7.77 1.95 -7.33
C ARG A 52 -7.60 3.47 -7.23
N ILE A 53 -6.64 3.93 -6.43
CA ILE A 53 -6.34 5.36 -6.27
C ILE A 53 -5.81 5.94 -7.58
N ARG A 54 -4.86 5.27 -8.25
CA ARG A 54 -4.31 5.72 -9.54
C ARG A 54 -5.40 5.82 -10.61
N GLU A 55 -6.27 4.82 -10.70
CA GLU A 55 -7.41 4.82 -11.63
C GLU A 55 -8.38 5.98 -11.37
N GLU A 56 -8.63 6.28 -10.09
CA GLU A 56 -9.45 7.42 -9.69
C GLU A 56 -8.80 8.76 -10.05
N GLU A 57 -7.51 8.92 -9.77
CA GLU A 57 -6.73 10.10 -10.14
C GLU A 57 -6.74 10.34 -11.65
N ASP A 58 -6.52 9.29 -12.46
CA ASP A 58 -6.58 9.36 -13.92
C ASP A 58 -7.97 9.73 -14.42
N ARG A 59 -9.03 9.20 -13.79
CA ARG A 59 -10.42 9.56 -14.12
C ARG A 59 -10.70 11.02 -13.80
N VAL A 60 -10.31 11.50 -12.61
CA VAL A 60 -10.47 12.90 -12.21
C VAL A 60 -9.66 13.83 -13.13
N GLY A 61 -8.43 13.44 -13.48
CA GLY A 61 -7.58 14.15 -14.45
C GLY A 61 -8.27 14.32 -15.80
N ARG A 62 -8.81 13.23 -16.36
CA ARG A 62 -9.59 13.26 -17.63
C ARG A 62 -10.80 14.17 -17.55
N LEU A 63 -11.59 14.09 -16.47
CA LEU A 63 -12.76 14.95 -16.28
C LEU A 63 -12.37 16.44 -16.21
N ASN A 64 -11.27 16.75 -15.54
CA ASN A 64 -10.75 18.12 -15.48
C ASN A 64 -10.32 18.66 -16.86
N VAL A 65 -9.69 17.81 -17.68
CA VAL A 65 -9.34 18.17 -19.06
C VAL A 65 -10.60 18.45 -19.89
N LEU A 66 -11.60 17.56 -19.81
CA LEU A 66 -12.86 17.73 -20.54
C LEU A 66 -13.60 19.00 -20.11
N ARG A 67 -13.66 19.28 -18.80
CA ARG A 67 -14.25 20.52 -18.26
C ARG A 67 -13.55 21.76 -18.84
N ARG A 68 -12.21 21.75 -18.91
CA ARG A 68 -11.44 22.88 -19.46
C ARG A 68 -11.74 23.09 -20.95
N LEU A 69 -11.82 22.01 -21.73
CA LEU A 69 -12.16 22.07 -23.15
C LEU A 69 -13.58 22.59 -23.35
N SER A 70 -14.56 22.06 -22.62
CA SER A 70 -15.96 22.50 -22.72
C SER A 70 -16.09 24.02 -22.52
N LYS A 71 -15.42 24.58 -21.50
CA LYS A 71 -15.42 26.03 -21.27
C LYS A 71 -14.89 26.84 -22.46
N LEU A 72 -13.86 26.34 -23.15
CA LEU A 72 -13.26 27.01 -24.31
C LEU A 72 -14.17 27.00 -25.56
N PHE A 73 -15.10 26.05 -25.65
CA PHE A 73 -15.97 25.87 -26.82
C PHE A 73 -17.41 26.36 -26.60
N VAL A 74 -17.89 26.44 -25.36
CA VAL A 74 -19.26 26.91 -25.03
C VAL A 74 -19.34 28.43 -24.85
N ASP A 75 -18.28 29.09 -24.38
CA ASP A 75 -18.27 30.54 -24.13
C ASP A 75 -17.97 31.38 -25.41
N LYS A 76 -18.42 30.95 -26.60
CA LYS A 76 -18.28 31.71 -27.86
C LYS A 76 -19.61 32.29 -28.35
#